data_AF-A0A6V8IK27-F1
#
_entry.id   AF-A0A6V8IK27-F1
#
_cell.length_a   1.000
_cell.length_b   1.000
_cell.length_c   1.000
_cell.angle_alpha   90.00
_cell.angle_beta   90.00
_cell.angle_gamma   90.00
#
_symmetry.space_group_name_H-M   'P 1'
#
loop_
_entity.id
_entity.type
_entity.pdbx_description
1 polymer ?
#
loop_
_entity_poly.entity_id
_entity_poly.type
_entity_poly.pdbx_seq_one_letter_code
_entity_poly.pdbx_strand_id
1 'polypeptide(L)'
;MTYEEQMKIVNSLSDKEVEEYARLIVARGATDYPPDTFTETFGLKAAALAGAGYSNRLAPVLKSIGFAISLKLFPGNREGCAVHSI
;
A
#
# COMPACT_ATOMS: atom_id res chain seq x y z
N MET A 1 6.28 2.13 13.99
CA MET A 1 6.89 1.05 13.19
C MET A 1 8.05 1.65 12.41
N THR A 2 9.27 1.17 12.67
CA THR A 2 10.47 1.64 11.99
C THR A 2 10.56 1.07 10.56
N TYR A 3 11.42 1.66 9.72
CA TYR A 3 11.67 1.16 8.38
C TYR A 3 12.17 -0.31 8.38
N GLU A 4 13.03 -0.66 9.33
CA GLU A 4 13.55 -2.03 9.48
C GLU A 4 12.45 -3.04 9.81
N GLU A 5 11.50 -2.67 10.67
CA GLU A 5 10.33 -3.51 10.99
C GLU A 5 9.44 -3.72 9.76
N GLN A 6 9.21 -2.67 8.96
CA GLN A 6 8.46 -2.79 7.72
C GLN A 6 9.14 -3.74 6.74
N MET A 7 10.45 -3.61 6.54
CA MET A 7 11.21 -4.49 5.64
C MET A 7 11.16 -5.95 6.08
N LYS A 8 11.20 -6.24 7.39
CA LYS A 8 11.01 -7.61 7.90
C LYS A 8 9.65 -8.18 7.54
N ILE A 9 8.58 -7.39 7.69
CA ILE A 9 7.23 -7.78 7.28
C ILE A 9 7.19 -8.03 5.78
N VAL A 10 7.67 -7.08 4.97
CA VAL A 10 7.68 -7.19 3.51
C VAL A 10 8.43 -8.45 3.07
N ASN A 11 9.61 -8.73 3.60
CA ASN A 11 10.41 -9.88 3.21
C ASN A 11 9.82 -11.22 3.68
N SER A 12 8.94 -11.22 4.69
CA SER A 12 8.24 -12.42 5.15
C SER A 12 7.04 -12.81 4.27
N LEU A 13 6.53 -11.89 3.46
CA LEU A 13 5.37 -12.11 2.61
C LEU A 13 5.78 -12.81 1.31
N SER A 14 5.04 -13.86 0.95
CA SER A 14 5.16 -14.49 -0.36
C SER A 14 4.61 -13.60 -1.48
N ASP A 15 5.00 -13.85 -2.74
CA ASP A 15 4.48 -13.11 -3.89
C ASP A 15 2.95 -13.26 -4.01
N LYS A 16 2.42 -14.44 -3.69
CA LYS A 16 0.98 -14.69 -3.64
C LYS A 16 0.27 -13.82 -2.59
N GLU A 17 0.84 -13.67 -1.39
CA GLU A 17 0.29 -12.76 -0.39
C GLU A 17 0.31 -11.30 -0.86
N VAL A 18 1.37 -10.86 -1.56
CA VAL A 18 1.42 -9.50 -2.13
C VAL A 18 0.31 -9.30 -3.15
N GLU A 19 0.09 -10.28 -4.03
CA GLU A 19 -1.02 -10.25 -4.99
C GLU A 19 -2.39 -10.19 -4.30
N GLU A 20 -2.60 -10.97 -3.24
CA GLU A 20 -3.83 -10.94 -2.45
C GLU A 20 -4.05 -9.56 -1.83
N TYR A 21 -3.02 -8.95 -1.24
CA TYR A 21 -3.13 -7.58 -0.71
C TYR A 21 -3.40 -6.55 -1.81
N ALA A 22 -2.73 -6.63 -2.96
CA ALA A 22 -2.98 -5.73 -4.08
C ALA A 22 -4.43 -5.82 -4.57
N ARG A 23 -4.97 -7.04 -4.70
CA ARG A 23 -6.38 -7.25 -5.06
C ARG A 23 -7.34 -6.73 -3.99
N LEU A 24 -7.04 -6.91 -2.71
CA LEU A 24 -7.84 -6.37 -1.61
C LEU A 24 -7.90 -4.84 -1.63
N ILE A 25 -6.76 -4.18 -1.91
CA ILE A 25 -6.68 -2.73 -2.05
C ILE A 25 -7.54 -2.27 -3.23
N VAL A 26 -7.37 -2.89 -4.40
CA VAL A 26 -8.09 -2.54 -5.63
C VAL A 26 -9.59 -2.84 -5.54
N ALA A 27 -10.01 -3.84 -4.78
CA ALA A 27 -11.42 -4.14 -4.56
C ALA A 27 -12.19 -2.99 -3.88
N ARG A 28 -11.50 -2.05 -3.21
CA ARG A 28 -12.10 -0.81 -2.68
C ARG A 28 -12.25 0.29 -3.74
N GLY A 29 -11.74 0.08 -4.95
CA GLY A 29 -11.73 1.06 -6.03
C GLY A 29 -10.69 2.16 -5.86
N ALA A 30 -10.70 3.12 -6.78
CA ALA A 30 -9.87 4.31 -6.67
C ALA A 30 -10.35 5.17 -5.48
N THR A 31 -9.47 5.40 -4.51
CA THR A 31 -9.80 6.15 -3.30
C THR A 31 -8.55 6.75 -2.66
N ASP A 32 -8.78 7.76 -1.83
CA ASP A 32 -7.75 8.42 -1.04
C ASP A 32 -7.83 7.94 0.41
N TYR A 33 -6.69 7.51 0.95
CA TYR A 33 -6.54 7.12 2.35
C TYR A 33 -5.78 8.22 3.09
N PRO A 34 -6.46 8.98 3.97
CA PRO A 34 -5.79 9.88 4.90
C PRO A 34 -4.73 9.13 5.75
N PRO A 35 -3.87 9.89 6.46
CA PRO A 35 -2.89 9.31 7.36
C PRO A 35 -3.54 8.28 8.30
N ASP A 36 -2.82 7.17 8.51
CA ASP A 36 -3.22 6.04 9.37
C ASP A 36 -4.42 5.20 8.85
N THR A 37 -5.35 5.78 8.08
CA THR A 37 -6.57 5.11 7.58
C THR A 37 -6.28 3.89 6.70
N PHE A 38 -5.19 3.90 5.93
CA PHE A 38 -4.80 2.75 5.12
C PHE A 38 -4.48 1.52 5.99
N THR A 39 -3.72 1.74 7.07
CA THR A 39 -3.36 0.69 8.03
C THR A 39 -4.59 0.18 8.77
N GLU A 40 -5.53 1.06 9.13
CA GLU A 40 -6.80 0.68 9.76
C GLU A 40 -7.66 -0.17 8.80
N THR A 41 -7.64 0.14 7.51
CA THR A 41 -8.47 -0.53 6.50
C THR A 41 -7.92 -1.89 6.09
N PHE A 42 -6.59 -2.01 5.90
CA PHE A 42 -5.96 -3.19 5.29
C PHE A 42 -4.97 -3.91 6.21
N GLY A 43 -4.72 -3.35 7.39
CA GLY A 43 -3.80 -3.91 8.38
C GLY A 43 -2.32 -3.57 8.10
N LEU A 44 -1.49 -3.98 9.05
CA LEU A 44 -0.06 -3.66 9.10
C LEU A 44 0.75 -4.22 7.92
N LYS A 45 0.40 -5.42 7.42
CA LYS A 45 1.10 -6.05 6.29
C LYS A 45 0.93 -5.24 5.00
N ALA A 46 -0.29 -4.80 4.69
CA ALA A 46 -0.56 -3.94 3.56
C ALA A 46 0.12 -2.57 3.71
N ALA A 47 0.09 -1.99 4.92
CA ALA A 47 0.78 -0.73 5.19
C ALA A 47 2.30 -0.83 4.99
N ALA A 48 2.93 -1.93 5.42
CA ALA A 48 4.35 -2.19 5.17
C ALA A 48 4.65 -2.34 3.67
N LEU A 49 3.74 -2.96 2.90
CA LEU A 49 3.83 -3.02 1.43
C LEU A 49 3.67 -1.65 0.77
N ALA A 50 2.80 -0.77 1.28
CA ALA A 50 2.61 0.59 0.77
C ALA A 50 3.72 1.57 1.21
N GLY A 51 4.47 1.22 2.26
CA GLY A 51 5.67 1.92 2.70
C GLY A 51 6.92 1.30 2.08
N ALA A 52 7.70 0.57 2.89
CA ALA A 52 9.00 0.03 2.47
C ALA A 52 8.95 -0.93 1.26
N GLY A 53 7.83 -1.62 1.05
CA GLY A 53 7.64 -2.53 -0.10
C GLY A 53 7.12 -1.87 -1.38
N TYR A 54 6.86 -0.56 -1.37
CA TYR A 54 6.05 0.09 -2.40
C TYR A 54 6.62 -0.08 -3.80
N SER A 55 7.85 0.41 -4.03
CA SER A 55 8.45 0.45 -5.36
C SER A 55 8.75 -0.94 -5.92
N ASN A 56 9.15 -1.88 -5.06
CA ASN A 56 9.70 -3.17 -5.50
C ASN A 56 8.67 -4.28 -5.53
N ARG A 57 7.60 -4.18 -4.74
CA ARG A 57 6.64 -5.28 -4.53
C ARG A 57 5.21 -4.88 -4.87
N LEU A 58 4.70 -3.82 -4.25
CA LEU A 58 3.28 -3.46 -4.37
C LEU A 58 2.96 -2.74 -5.68
N ALA A 59 3.72 -1.71 -6.06
CA ALA A 59 3.44 -0.89 -7.24
C ALA A 59 3.46 -1.69 -8.55
N PRO A 60 4.40 -2.62 -8.81
CA PRO A 60 4.38 -3.44 -10.02
C PRO A 60 3.13 -4.31 -10.12
N VAL A 61 2.66 -4.86 -9.01
CA VAL A 61 1.48 -5.73 -8.96
C VAL A 61 0.20 -4.92 -9.15
N LEU A 62 0.08 -3.74 -8.52
CA LEU A 62 -1.07 -2.86 -8.76
C LEU A 62 -1.13 -2.41 -10.24
N LYS A 63 0.02 -2.10 -10.83
CA LYS A 63 0.11 -1.70 -12.24
C LYS A 63 -0.34 -2.82 -13.18
N SER A 64 0.01 -4.07 -12.89
CA SER A 64 -0.39 -5.22 -13.72
C SER A 64 -1.91 -5.47 -13.71
N ILE A 65 -2.62 -4.97 -12.69
CA ILE A 65 -4.07 -5.03 -12.58
C ILE A 65 -4.77 -3.71 -12.90
N GLY A 66 -4.07 -2.73 -13.48
CA GLY A 66 -4.64 -1.47 -13.97
C GLY A 66 -4.80 -0.37 -12.92
N PHE A 67 -4.06 -0.42 -11.82
CA PHE A 67 -4.10 0.58 -10.75
C PHE A 67 -2.71 1.12 -10.41
N ALA A 68 -2.67 2.33 -9.89
CA ALA A 68 -1.50 2.95 -9.30
C ALA A 68 -1.78 3.30 -7.85
N ILE A 69 -0.75 3.25 -7.00
CA ILE A 69 -0.78 3.82 -5.66
C ILE A 69 0.31 4.88 -5.58
N SER A 70 0.04 5.99 -4.89
CA SER A 70 1.00 7.09 -4.72
C SER A 70 0.83 7.74 -3.36
N LEU A 71 1.86 8.44 -2.88
CA LEU A 71 1.77 9.26 -1.68
C LEU A 71 1.01 10.55 -1.98
N LYS A 72 0.18 10.99 -1.03
CA LYS A 72 -0.62 12.22 -1.13
C LYS A 72 -0.54 13.00 0.17
N LEU A 73 -0.35 14.32 0.08
CA LEU A 73 -0.39 15.22 1.23
C LEU A 73 -1.85 15.58 1.57
N PHE A 74 -2.21 15.41 2.85
CA PHE A 74 -3.49 15.78 3.43
C PHE A 74 -3.35 17.04 4.31
N PRO A 75 -4.46 17.73 4.66
CA PRO A 75 -4.42 18.91 5.53
C PRO A 75 -3.58 18.71 6.79
N GLY A 76 -2.80 19.73 7.16
CA GLY A 76 -1.85 19.66 8.27
C GLY A 76 -0.49 19.02 7.93
N ASN A 77 -0.14 18.95 6.64
CA ASN A 77 1.12 18.37 6.14
C ASN A 77 1.34 16.91 6.56
N ARG A 78 0.25 16.15 6.65
CA ARG A 78 0.29 14.74 6.99
C ARG A 78 0.23 13.90 5.71
N GLU A 79 1.14 12.95 5.56
CA GLU A 79 1.20 12.06 4.40
C GLU A 79 0.22 10.89 4.55
N GLY A 80 -0.54 10.63 3.49
CA GLY A 80 -1.35 9.43 3.31
C GLY A 80 -1.07 8.82 1.95
N CYS A 81 -1.95 7.93 1.48
CA CYS A 81 -1.81 7.32 0.17
C CYS A 81 -3.08 7.45 -0.66
N ALA A 82 -2.91 7.41 -1.97
CA ALA A 82 -4.01 7.49 -2.93
C ALA A 82 -3.88 6.34 -3.92
N VAL A 83 -4.99 5.67 -4.20
CA VAL A 83 -5.10 4.58 -5.16
C VAL A 83 -5.95 5.06 -6.34
N HIS A 84 -5.44 4.91 -7.56
CA HIS A 84 -6.07 5.41 -8.78
C HIS A 84 -6.11 4.32 -9.85
N SER A 85 -7.14 4.32 -10.69
CA SER A 85 -7.13 3.56 -11.93
C SER A 85 -6.15 4.21 -12.92
N ILE A 86 -5.43 3.39 -13.69
CA ILE A 86 -4.52 3.84 -14.76
C ILE A 86 -5.29 4.01 -16.06
#